data_AF-A0ABC9NFN5-F1
#
_entry.id   AF-A0ABC9NFN5-F1
#
_cell.length_a   1.000
_cell.length_b   1.000
_cell.length_c   1.000
_cell.angle_alpha   90.00
_cell.angle_beta   90.00
_cell.angle_gamma   90.00
#
_symmetry.space_group_name_H-M   'P 1'
#
loop_
_entity.id
_entity.type
_entity.pdbx_description
1 polymer ?
#
loop_
_entity_poly.entity_id
_entity_poly.type
_entity_poly.pdbx_seq_one_letter_code
_entity_poly.pdbx_strand_id
1 'polypeptide(L)'
;MERLSDARRVTNNGFVQTISRYKARNYKDCPLRCRCYRSRSERIVQVNHRLRKIKEREREKLLSDEGLKYRSQRPQDVEAVFGNLKNNKHFKRFHLRGFKKVEIEFALLAIAYNLAKVAS
;
A
#
# COMPACT_ATOMS: atom_id res chain seq x y z
N MET A 1 -17.53 4.09 22.90
CA MET A 1 -18.18 3.43 21.75
C MET A 1 -18.71 2.08 22.20
N GLU A 2 -19.76 1.58 21.56
CA GLU A 2 -20.34 0.27 21.81
C GLU A 2 -20.10 -0.64 20.61
N ARG A 3 -19.74 -1.90 20.86
CA ARG A 3 -19.52 -2.90 19.80
C ARG A 3 -20.86 -3.47 19.39
N LEU A 4 -21.17 -3.40 18.10
CA LEU A 4 -22.41 -3.90 17.51
C LEU A 4 -22.31 -5.38 17.15
N SER A 5 -21.39 -5.69 16.23
CA SER A 5 -21.26 -7.02 15.66
C SER A 5 -19.89 -7.16 14.99
N ASP A 6 -19.51 -8.40 14.72
CA ASP A 6 -18.43 -8.68 13.78
C ASP A 6 -19.01 -9.13 12.44
N ALA A 7 -18.45 -8.61 11.35
CA ALA A 7 -18.81 -8.99 9.99
C ALA A 7 -17.63 -9.69 9.32
N ARG A 8 -17.89 -10.82 8.67
CA ARG A 8 -16.91 -11.48 7.79
C ARG A 8 -17.04 -10.88 6.39
N ARG A 9 -15.90 -10.51 5.79
CA ARG A 9 -15.82 -9.97 4.43
C ARG A 9 -14.69 -10.68 3.68
N VAL A 10 -14.95 -11.05 2.43
CA VAL A 10 -13.92 -11.57 1.52
C VAL A 10 -13.43 -10.43 0.62
N THR A 11 -12.12 -10.27 0.48
CA THR A 11 -11.54 -9.31 -0.46
C THR A 11 -11.54 -9.87 -1.88
N ASN A 12 -11.39 -9.00 -2.89
CA ASN A 12 -11.28 -9.43 -4.29
C ASN A 12 -10.12 -10.42 -4.52
N ASN A 13 -9.09 -10.37 -3.66
CA ASN A 13 -7.93 -11.26 -3.71
C ASN A 13 -8.14 -12.55 -2.90
N GLY A 14 -9.37 -12.85 -2.45
CA GLY A 14 -9.73 -14.09 -1.75
C GLY A 14 -9.46 -14.11 -0.25
N PHE A 15 -9.00 -13.01 0.36
CA PHE A 15 -8.69 -13.01 1.80
C PHE A 15 -9.93 -12.77 2.65
N VAL A 16 -10.18 -13.66 3.60
CA VAL A 16 -11.23 -13.50 4.61
C VAL A 16 -10.77 -12.54 5.71
N GLN A 17 -11.59 -11.53 5.96
CA GLN A 17 -11.36 -10.49 6.96
C GLN A 17 -12.51 -10.44 7.97
N THR A 18 -12.17 -10.24 9.24
CA THR A 18 -13.13 -9.99 10.31
C THR A 18 -13.12 -8.50 10.62
N ILE A 19 -14.28 -7.86 10.52
CA ILE A 19 -14.47 -6.43 10.71
C ILE A 19 -15.41 -6.21 11.90
N SER A 20 -14.90 -5.59 12.95
CA SER A 20 -15.70 -5.21 14.10
C SER A 20 -16.40 -3.88 13.83
N ARG A 21 -17.71 -3.85 14.05
CA ARG A 21 -18.56 -2.67 13.87
C ARG A 21 -18.85 -2.02 15.22
N TYR A 22 -18.70 -0.70 15.28
CA TYR A 22 -18.90 0.09 16.49
C TYR A 22 -19.85 1.25 16.23
N LYS A 23 -20.63 1.61 17.26
CA LYS A 23 -21.47 2.82 17.29
C LYS A 23 -21.12 3.71 18.47
N ALA A 24 -21.53 4.98 18.38
CA ALA A 24 -21.55 5.87 19.55
C ALA A 24 -22.75 5.50 20.46
N ARG A 25 -22.56 5.58 21.78
CA ARG A 25 -23.61 5.23 22.76
C ARG A 25 -24.80 6.20 22.68
N ASN A 26 -24.52 7.50 22.71
CA ASN A 26 -25.55 8.55 22.72
C ASN A 26 -25.52 9.34 21.41
N TYR A 27 -25.74 8.68 20.26
CA TYR A 27 -25.65 9.36 18.96
C TYR A 27 -26.90 10.20 18.62
N LYS A 28 -28.06 9.89 19.21
CA LYS A 28 -29.34 10.57 18.93
C LYS A 28 -29.36 11.99 19.50
N ASP A 29 -28.95 12.14 20.75
CA ASP A 29 -29.01 13.42 21.49
C ASP A 29 -27.65 14.13 21.57
N CYS A 30 -26.73 13.81 20.65
CA CYS A 30 -25.42 14.44 20.65
C CYS A 30 -25.49 15.85 20.05
N PRO A 31 -25.24 16.93 20.82
CA PRO A 31 -25.28 18.31 20.30
C PRO A 31 -24.21 18.57 19.24
N LEU A 32 -23.15 17.75 19.22
CA LEU A 32 -22.06 17.82 18.24
C LEU A 32 -22.28 16.93 17.02
N ARG A 33 -23.43 16.23 16.89
CA ARG A 33 -23.69 15.28 15.80
C ARG A 33 -23.42 15.90 14.42
N CYS A 34 -23.90 17.11 14.18
CA CYS A 34 -23.72 17.84 12.92
C CYS A 34 -22.25 18.14 12.59
N ARG A 35 -21.37 18.21 13.60
CA ARG A 35 -19.91 18.36 13.43
C ARG A 35 -19.18 17.02 13.36
N CYS A 36 -19.74 15.96 13.93
CA CYS A 36 -19.09 14.64 13.98
C CYS A 36 -19.16 13.86 12.66
N TYR A 37 -20.27 13.94 11.91
CA TYR A 37 -20.42 13.32 10.58
C TYR A 37 -21.63 13.88 9.82
N ARG A 38 -21.62 13.80 8.47
CA ARG A 38 -22.61 14.44 7.60
C ARG A 38 -23.85 13.57 7.25
N SER A 39 -23.81 12.26 7.47
CA SER A 39 -24.92 11.38 7.09
C SER A 39 -26.14 11.54 7.99
N ARG A 40 -27.34 11.39 7.42
CA ARG A 40 -28.60 11.32 8.19
C ARG A 40 -28.73 10.01 8.97
N SER A 41 -28.16 8.92 8.45
CA SER A 41 -28.07 7.62 9.12
C SER A 41 -26.99 7.60 10.19
N GLU A 42 -27.13 6.67 11.15
CA GLU A 42 -26.14 6.43 12.20
C GLU A 42 -24.74 6.17 11.62
N ARG A 43 -23.72 6.73 12.27
CA ARG A 43 -22.32 6.45 11.90
C ARG A 43 -21.87 5.14 12.51
N ILE A 44 -21.59 4.15 11.66
CA ILE A 44 -20.96 2.89 12.06
C ILE A 44 -19.46 2.95 11.72
N VAL A 45 -18.62 2.81 12.73
CA VAL A 45 -17.17 2.71 12.55
C VAL A 45 -16.80 1.24 12.36
N GLN A 46 -16.07 0.94 11.29
CA GLN A 46 -15.63 -0.41 10.97
C GLN A 46 -14.12 -0.50 11.20
N VAL A 47 -13.70 -1.47 12.01
CA VAL A 47 -12.29 -1.68 12.36
C VAL A 47 -11.89 -3.11 12.05
N ASN A 48 -10.85 -3.27 11.23
CA ASN A 48 -10.17 -4.55 11.03
C ASN A 48 -8.92 -4.59 11.91
N HIS A 49 -9.05 -5.22 13.08
CA HIS A 49 -7.98 -5.28 14.09
C HIS A 49 -6.75 -6.04 13.60
N ARG A 50 -6.93 -7.13 12.85
CA ARG A 50 -5.83 -7.90 12.28
C ARG A 50 -5.02 -7.06 11.28
N LEU A 51 -5.71 -6.37 10.37
CA LEU A 51 -5.06 -5.50 9.40
C LEU A 51 -4.30 -4.35 10.09
N ARG A 52 -4.87 -3.78 11.17
CA ARG A 52 -4.19 -2.73 11.94
C ARG A 52 -2.88 -3.23 12.54
N LYS A 53 -2.89 -4.41 13.19
CA LYS A 53 -1.68 -5.04 13.75
C LYS A 53 -0.61 -5.31 12.68
N ILE A 54 -1.01 -5.79 11.50
CA ILE A 54 -0.07 -6.01 10.39
C ILE A 54 0.55 -4.69 9.93
N LYS A 55 -0.27 -3.65 9.73
CA LYS A 55 0.23 -2.33 9.32
C LYS A 55 1.16 -1.71 10.36
N GLU A 56 0.91 -1.94 11.64
CA GLU A 56 1.76 -1.48 12.74
C GLU A 56 3.11 -2.18 12.71
N ARG A 57 3.13 -3.51 12.61
CA ARG A 57 4.38 -4.29 12.46
C ARG A 57 5.21 -3.86 11.24
N GLU A 58 4.56 -3.65 10.09
CA GLU A 58 5.28 -3.20 8.90
C GLU A 58 5.78 -1.76 9.03
N ARG A 59 5.03 -0.89 9.74
CA ARG A 59 5.50 0.46 10.05
C ARG A 59 6.73 0.43 10.96
N GLU A 60 6.74 -0.40 11.99
CA GLU A 60 7.90 -0.57 12.89
C GLU A 60 9.13 -1.01 12.10
N LYS A 61 9.01 -2.00 11.19
CA LYS A 61 10.12 -2.40 10.31
C LYS A 61 10.61 -1.26 9.43
N LEU A 62 9.70 -0.52 8.79
CA LEU A 62 10.06 0.60 7.90
C LEU A 62 10.71 1.77 8.66
N LEU A 63 10.38 1.95 9.93
CA LEU A 63 10.93 3.00 10.80
C LEU A 63 12.12 2.54 11.64
N SER A 64 12.46 1.25 11.61
CA SER A 64 13.69 0.74 12.24
C SER A 64 14.93 1.36 11.60
N ASP A 65 16.06 1.34 12.31
CA ASP A 65 17.33 1.85 11.80
C ASP A 65 17.73 1.19 10.46
N GLU A 66 17.47 -0.11 10.33
CA GLU A 66 17.68 -0.86 9.09
C GLU A 66 16.74 -0.37 7.96
N GLY A 67 15.46 -0.18 8.26
CA GLY A 67 14.48 0.36 7.31
C GLY A 67 14.82 1.77 6.83
N LEU A 68 15.27 2.63 7.75
CA LEU A 68 15.75 3.98 7.44
C LEU A 68 17.03 3.95 6.61
N LYS A 69 17.98 3.06 6.93
CA LYS A 69 19.20 2.86 6.13
C LYS A 69 18.87 2.46 4.70
N TYR A 70 18.02 1.45 4.50
CA TYR A 70 17.61 1.03 3.15
C TYR A 70 16.83 2.14 2.41
N ARG A 71 16.01 2.91 3.13
CA ARG A 71 15.30 4.05 2.54
C ARG A 71 16.27 5.12 2.05
N SER A 72 17.35 5.40 2.79
CA SER A 72 18.38 6.38 2.41
C SER A 72 19.27 5.89 1.26
N GLN A 73 19.44 4.58 1.09
CA GLN A 73 20.20 3.98 -0.03
C GLN A 73 19.41 3.94 -1.35
N ARG A 74 18.08 3.85 -1.26
CA ARG A 74 17.17 3.72 -2.42
C ARG A 74 17.39 4.76 -3.54
N PRO A 75 17.64 6.06 -3.27
CA PRO A 75 17.91 7.04 -4.32
C PRO A 75 19.12 6.68 -5.19
N GLN A 76 20.18 6.16 -4.56
CA GLN A 76 21.43 5.81 -5.24
C GLN A 76 21.32 4.46 -5.97
N ASP A 77 20.71 3.47 -5.33
CA ASP A 77 20.71 2.11 -5.87
C ASP A 77 19.57 1.88 -6.88
N VAL A 78 18.35 2.26 -6.50
CA VAL A 78 17.13 1.87 -7.24
C VAL A 78 16.66 3.02 -8.11
N GLU A 79 16.54 4.23 -7.55
CA GLU A 79 15.95 5.36 -8.28
C GLU A 79 16.88 5.87 -9.38
N ALA A 80 18.20 5.84 -9.18
CA ALA A 80 19.17 6.16 -10.21
C ALA A 80 19.05 5.24 -11.44
N VAL A 81 18.86 3.93 -11.23
CA VAL A 81 18.66 2.95 -12.31
C VAL A 81 17.39 3.28 -13.10
N PHE A 82 16.26 3.47 -12.41
CA PHE A 82 15.00 3.83 -13.08
C PHE A 82 15.06 5.20 -13.76
N GLY A 83 15.76 6.17 -13.18
CA GLY A 83 16.00 7.48 -13.78
C GLY A 83 16.80 7.36 -15.08
N ASN A 84 17.87 6.57 -15.08
CA ASN A 84 18.68 6.32 -16.27
C ASN A 84 17.85 5.63 -17.37
N LEU A 85 17.10 4.58 -17.02
CA LEU A 85 16.24 3.86 -17.96
C LEU A 85 15.22 4.80 -18.62
N LYS A 86 14.57 5.68 -17.86
CA LYS A 86 13.53 6.57 -18.38
C LYS A 86 14.09 7.76 -19.16
N ASN A 87 15.16 8.39 -18.69
CA ASN A 87 15.65 9.66 -19.22
C ASN A 87 16.78 9.46 -20.23
N ASN A 88 17.75 8.60 -19.95
CA ASN A 88 18.92 8.39 -20.81
C ASN A 88 18.69 7.28 -21.83
N LYS A 89 17.93 6.22 -21.47
CA LYS A 89 17.60 5.11 -22.38
C LYS A 89 16.21 5.25 -22.99
N HIS A 90 15.49 6.33 -22.67
CA HIS A 90 14.15 6.65 -23.19
C HIS A 90 13.07 5.54 -23.01
N PHE A 91 13.31 4.57 -22.12
CA PHE A 91 12.37 3.50 -21.83
C PHE A 91 11.31 3.97 -20.82
N LYS A 92 10.23 4.56 -21.35
CA LYS A 92 9.14 5.14 -20.54
C LYS A 92 7.90 4.26 -20.47
N ARG A 93 7.71 3.33 -21.41
CA ARG A 93 6.54 2.46 -21.53
C ARG A 93 6.99 1.11 -22.07
N PHE A 94 6.35 0.04 -21.59
CA PHE A 94 6.49 -1.29 -22.16
C PHE A 94 5.84 -1.34 -23.54
N HIS A 95 6.50 -2.05 -24.46
CA HIS A 95 5.99 -2.30 -25.80
C HIS A 95 5.01 -3.47 -25.82
N LEU A 96 5.20 -4.46 -24.94
CA LEU A 96 4.35 -5.63 -24.86
C LEU A 96 3.20 -5.43 -23.85
N ARG A 97 2.14 -6.21 -24.03
CA ARG A 97 0.97 -6.25 -23.13
C ARG A 97 0.78 -7.63 -22.53
N GLY A 98 0.38 -7.67 -21.27
CA GLY A 98 0.17 -8.90 -20.50
C GLY A 98 1.38 -9.26 -19.63
N PHE A 99 1.11 -9.75 -18.42
CA PHE A 99 2.12 -9.92 -17.36
C PHE A 99 3.36 -10.70 -17.82
N LYS A 100 3.16 -11.89 -18.41
CA LYS A 100 4.26 -12.75 -18.90
C LYS A 100 5.15 -12.07 -19.93
N LYS A 101 4.57 -11.27 -20.84
CA LYS A 101 5.34 -10.60 -21.91
C LYS A 101 6.09 -9.39 -21.37
N VAL A 102 5.44 -8.60 -20.51
CA VAL A 102 6.05 -7.45 -19.82
C VAL A 102 7.21 -7.92 -18.93
N GLU A 103 7.08 -9.06 -18.28
CA GLU A 103 8.13 -9.66 -17.46
C GLU A 103 9.38 -9.99 -18.28
N ILE A 104 9.22 -10.60 -19.46
CA ILE A 104 10.34 -10.88 -20.38
C ILE A 104 11.00 -9.58 -20.83
N GLU A 105 10.20 -8.58 -21.23
CA GLU A 105 10.71 -7.27 -21.66
C GLU A 105 11.51 -6.58 -20.55
N PHE A 106 11.01 -6.61 -19.31
CA PHE A 106 11.73 -6.08 -18.16
C PHE A 106 13.01 -6.85 -17.84
N ALA A 107 12.99 -8.19 -17.94
CA ALA A 107 14.16 -9.03 -17.70
C ALA A 107 15.27 -8.74 -18.71
N LEU A 108 14.93 -8.61 -19.99
CA LEU A 108 15.90 -8.23 -21.04
C LEU A 108 16.49 -6.84 -20.78
N LEU A 109 15.66 -5.87 -20.37
CA LEU A 109 16.11 -4.53 -20.02
C LEU A 109 17.08 -4.55 -18.83
N ALA A 110 16.79 -5.34 -17.79
CA ALA A 110 17.65 -5.49 -16.63
C ALA A 110 19.00 -6.15 -16.98
N ILE A 111 19.00 -7.21 -17.81
CA ILE A 111 20.23 -7.85 -18.30
C ILE A 111 21.06 -6.84 -19.09
N ALA A 112 20.46 -6.13 -20.04
CA ALA A 112 21.15 -5.12 -20.84
C ALA A 112 21.74 -4.00 -19.98
N TYR A 113 21.00 -3.52 -18.97
CA TYR A 113 21.49 -2.52 -18.03
C TYR A 113 22.70 -3.03 -17.23
N ASN A 114 22.63 -4.26 -16.71
CA ASN A 114 23.72 -4.85 -15.94
C ASN A 114 24.98 -5.07 -16.80
N LEU A 115 24.83 -5.57 -18.03
CA LEU A 115 25.95 -5.73 -18.97
C LEU A 115 26.59 -4.38 -19.30
N ALA A 116 25.79 -3.35 -19.54
CA ALA A 116 26.29 -2.00 -19.80
C ALA A 116 27.09 -1.44 -18.61
N LYS A 117 26.67 -1.77 -17.37
CA LYS A 117 27.38 -1.36 -16.15
C LYS A 117 28.69 -2.11 -15.93
N VAL A 118 28.80 -3.36 -16.40
CA VAL A 118 30.05 -4.15 -16.32
C VAL A 118 31.05 -3.72 -17.39
N ALA A 119 30.57 -3.34 -18.57
CA ALA A 119 31.40 -2.90 -19.68
C ALA A 119 31.93 -1.45 -19.54
N SER A 120 31.38 -0.68 -18.61
CA SER A 120 31.76 0.71 -18.29
C SER A 120 32.66 0.78 -17.06
#